data_AF-A0A2J7RKU9-F1
#
_entry.id   AF-A0A2J7RKU9-F1
#
_cell.length_a   1.000
_cell.length_b   1.000
_cell.length_c   1.000
_cell.angle_alpha   90.00
_cell.angle_beta   90.00
_cell.angle_gamma   90.00
#
_symmetry.space_group_name_H-M   'P 1'
#
loop_
_entity.id
_entity.type
_entity.pdbx_description
1 polymer ?
#
loop_
_entity_poly.entity_id
_entity_poly.type
_entity_poly.pdbx_seq_one_letter_code
_entity_poly.pdbx_strand_id
1 'polypeptide(L)' 'MEWHHLHSPSKKKAKTVPQAAKVMGTVFWDAGGFILAEFLEPGQTVNAAPYVQTLHKLLCALRDKRPG' A
#
# COMPACT_ATOMS: atom_id res chain seq x y z
N MET A 1 -7.20 36.50 -1.75
CA MET A 1 -5.92 36.76 -1.06
C MET A 1 -5.87 35.87 0.16
N GLU A 2 -4.79 35.13 0.34
CA GLU A 2 -4.60 34.25 1.49
C GLU A 2 -3.42 34.80 2.31
N TRP A 3 -3.62 34.99 3.61
CA TRP A 3 -2.57 35.46 4.51
C TRP A 3 -1.62 34.30 4.85
N HIS A 4 -0.33 34.49 4.64
CA HIS A 4 0.70 33.51 5.00
C HIS A 4 1.77 34.16 5.90
N HIS A 5 2.23 33.43 6.92
CA HIS A 5 3.39 33.81 7.73
C HIS A 5 4.69 33.54 6.97
N LEU A 6 5.77 34.30 7.24
CA LEU A 6 7.07 34.21 6.55
C LEU A 6 7.68 32.78 6.56
N HIS A 7 7.34 31.99 7.57
CA HIS A 7 7.85 30.63 7.78
C HIS A 7 6.81 29.54 7.42
N SER A 8 5.65 29.91 6.88
CA SER A 8 4.63 28.93 6.52
C SER A 8 5.11 28.07 5.33
N PRO A 9 5.01 26.73 5.42
CA PRO A 9 5.33 25.88 4.28
C PRO A 9 4.38 26.19 3.12
N SER A 10 4.94 26.38 1.92
CA SER A 10 4.16 26.62 0.71
C SER A 10 3.25 25.44 0.41
N LYS A 11 2.05 25.72 -0.11
CA LYS A 11 1.08 24.69 -0.51
C LYS A 11 1.70 23.79 -1.57
N LYS A 12 2.02 22.55 -1.19
CA LYS A 12 2.41 21.52 -2.15
C LYS A 12 1.21 21.20 -3.03
N LYS A 13 1.32 21.48 -4.33
CA LYS A 13 0.33 21.02 -5.31
C LYS A 13 0.38 19.50 -5.40
N ALA A 14 -0.80 18.87 -5.48
CA ALA A 14 -0.89 17.45 -5.80
C ALA A 14 -0.25 17.21 -7.17
N LYS A 15 0.55 16.15 -7.28
CA LYS A 15 1.17 15.77 -8.56
C LYS A 15 0.07 15.33 -9.52
N THR A 16 -0.07 16.02 -10.65
CA THR A 16 -1.08 15.72 -11.69
C THR A 16 -0.70 14.50 -12.54
N VAL A 17 0.60 14.17 -12.63
CA VAL A 17 1.10 13.05 -13.44
C VAL A 17 1.40 11.84 -12.55
N PRO A 18 0.87 10.65 -12.85
CA PRO A 18 1.24 9.41 -12.18
C PRO A 18 2.75 9.17 -12.29
N GLN A 19 3.43 8.88 -11.17
CA GLN A 19 4.83 8.46 -11.22
C GLN A 19 4.92 7.09 -11.90
N ALA A 20 5.61 7.02 -13.05
CA ALA A 20 5.75 5.81 -13.86
C ALA A 20 6.37 4.62 -13.10
N ALA A 21 7.06 4.88 -11.98
CA ALA A 21 7.67 3.86 -11.12
C ALA A 21 6.92 3.60 -9.81
N LYS A 22 5.71 4.15 -9.62
CA LYS A 22 4.95 3.92 -8.39
C LYS A 22 4.31 2.53 -8.42
N VAL A 23 4.75 1.66 -7.52
CA VAL A 23 4.16 0.35 -7.25
C VAL A 23 3.15 0.43 -6.10
N MET A 24 2.14 -0.44 -6.14
CA MET A 24 1.19 -0.63 -5.05
C MET A 24 1.58 -1.87 -4.26
N GLY A 25 1.85 -1.71 -2.96
CA GLY A 25 2.17 -2.82 -2.06
C GLY A 25 1.04 -3.06 -1.06
N THR A 26 0.71 -4.33 -0.84
CA THR A 26 -0.21 -4.77 0.22
C THR A 26 0.59 -5.54 1.27
N VAL A 27 0.47 -5.17 2.54
CA VAL A 27 1.19 -5.78 3.66
C VAL A 27 0.20 -6.26 4.72
N PHE A 28 0.33 -7.52 5.12
CA PHE A 28 -0.44 -8.16 6.18
C PHE A 28 0.46 -8.48 7.37
N TRP A 29 -0.02 -8.11 8.55
CA TRP A 29 0.69 -8.28 9.82
C TRP A 29 -0.30 -8.28 10.99
N ASP A 30 0.10 -8.86 12.11
CA ASP A 30 -0.64 -8.86 13.37
C ASP A 30 0.31 -8.62 14.57
N ALA A 31 -0.16 -8.81 15.80
CA ALA A 31 0.64 -8.63 17.01
C ALA A 31 1.90 -9.51 17.08
N GLY A 32 1.89 -10.68 16.44
CA GLY A 32 3.04 -11.56 16.26
C GLY A 32 3.96 -11.16 15.09
N GLY A 33 3.71 -10.02 14.45
CA GLY A 33 4.55 -9.45 13.39
C GLY A 33 4.09 -9.76 11.96
N PHE A 34 5.06 -9.76 11.05
CA PHE A 34 4.84 -9.79 9.60
C PHE A 34 4.34 -11.15 9.07
N ILE A 35 3.32 -11.11 8.22
CA ILE A 35 2.70 -12.31 7.65
C ILE A 35 2.97 -12.42 6.15
N LEU A 36 2.61 -11.40 5.37
CA LEU A 36 2.72 -11.42 3.91
C LEU A 36 2.88 -10.00 3.36
N ALA A 37 3.72 -9.84 2.33
CA ALA A 37 3.78 -8.64 1.50
C ALA A 37 3.65 -9.05 0.03
N GLU A 38 2.84 -8.33 -0.71
CA GLU A 38 2.71 -8.50 -2.16
C GLU A 38 2.77 -7.14 -2.84
N PHE A 39 3.53 -7.06 -3.93
CA PHE A 39 3.71 -5.84 -4.71
C PHE A 39 3.14 -6.06 -6.09
N LEU A 40 2.29 -5.13 -6.52
CA LEU A 40 1.76 -5.08 -7.87
C LEU A 40 2.75 -4.37 -8.79
N GLU A 41 2.61 -4.66 -10.09
CA GLU A 41 3.38 -3.95 -11.13
C GLU A 41 3.10 -2.44 -11.09
N PRO A 42 4.07 -1.60 -11.51
CA PRO A 42 3.91 -0.16 -11.53
C PRO A 42 2.64 0.28 -12.28
N GLY A 43 1.89 1.20 -11.69
CA GLY A 43 0.64 1.70 -12.27
C GLY A 43 -0.58 0.80 -12.10
N GLN A 44 -0.44 -0.39 -11.52
CA GLN A 44 -1.58 -1.23 -11.13
C GLN A 44 -2.12 -0.84 -9.74
N THR A 45 -3.41 -1.08 -9.54
CA THR A 45 -4.12 -0.85 -8.26
C THR A 45 -4.69 -2.16 -7.75
N VAL A 46 -5.06 -2.22 -6.48
CA VAL A 46 -5.69 -3.41 -5.90
C VAL A 46 -7.08 -3.60 -6.51
N ASN A 47 -7.16 -4.45 -7.54
CA ASN A 47 -8.40 -4.88 -8.18
C ASN A 47 -8.92 -6.15 -7.50
N ALA A 48 -10.24 -6.37 -7.53
CA ALA A 48 -10.86 -7.49 -6.81
C ALA A 48 -10.30 -8.87 -7.22
N ALA A 49 -10.18 -9.13 -8.53
CA ALA A 49 -9.73 -10.43 -9.03
C ALA A 49 -8.30 -10.84 -8.58
N PRO A 50 -7.25 -10.01 -8.74
CA PRO A 50 -5.93 -10.34 -8.21
C PRO A 50 -5.91 -10.36 -6.68
N TYR A 51 -6.71 -9.52 -6.02
CA TYR A 51 -6.75 -9.46 -4.57
C TYR A 51 -7.28 -10.74 -3.92
N VAL A 52 -8.24 -11.43 -4.56
CA VAL A 52 -8.69 -12.76 -4.09
C VAL A 52 -7.53 -13.76 -4.04
N GLN A 53 -6.64 -13.73 -5.03
CA GLN A 53 -5.45 -14.60 -5.03
C GLN A 53 -4.49 -14.23 -3.90
N THR A 54 -4.30 -12.93 -3.62
CA THR A 54 -3.53 -12.47 -2.46
C THR A 54 -4.11 -12.98 -1.15
N LEU A 55 -5.45 -12.99 -1.00
CA LEU A 55 -6.12 -13.51 0.19
C LEU A 55 -5.95 -15.02 0.34
N HIS A 56 -5.97 -15.79 -0.76
CA HIS A 56 -5.66 -17.21 -0.71
C HIS A 56 -4.22 -17.46 -0.22
N LYS A 57 -3.25 -16.67 -0.70
CA LYS A 57 -1.87 -16.73 -0.20
C LYS A 57 -1.78 -16.34 1.27
N LEU A 58 -2.55 -15.35 1.71
CA LEU A 58 -2.63 -14.94 3.11
C LEU A 58 -3.14 -16.06 4.00
N LEU A 59 -4.20 -16.77 3.60
CA LEU A 59 -4.74 -17.90 4.37
C LEU A 59 -3.71 -19.02 4.55
N CYS A 60 -2.96 -19.35 3.49
CA CYS A 60 -1.83 -20.27 3.59
C CYS A 60 -0.77 -19.74 4.57
N ALA A 61 -0.31 -18.50 4.38
CA ALA A 61 0.71 -17.90 5.23
C ALA A 61 0.28 -17.79 6.71
N LEU A 62 -1.00 -17.55 6.98
CA LEU A 62 -1.57 -17.57 8.32
C LEU A 62 -1.50 -18.97 8.93
N ARG A 63 -1.87 -20.01 8.18
CA ARG A 63 -1.78 -21.40 8.66
C ARG A 63 -0.35 -21.78 9.03
N ASP A 64 0.64 -21.34 8.25
CA ASP A 64 2.05 -21.65 8.51
C ASP A 64 2.66 -20.80 9.65
N LYS A 65 2.33 -19.51 9.72
CA LYS A 65 2.97 -18.55 10.66
C LYS A 65 2.20 -18.32 11.95
N ARG A 66 0.91 -18.67 11.97
CA ARG A 66 0.00 -18.57 13.12
C ARG A 66 -0.72 -19.91 13.29
N PRO A 67 0.01 -21.00 13.58
CA PRO A 67 -0.64 -22.17 14.12
C PRO A 67 -1.24 -21.76 15.48
N GLY A 68 -2.58 -21.83 15.57
CA GLY A 68 -3.24 -21.87 16.86
C GLY A 68 -2.87 -23.16 17.59
#